data_AF-A0A846TJJ5-F1
#
_entry.id   AF-A0A846TJJ5-F1
#
_cell.length_a   1.000
_cell.length_b   1.000
_cell.length_c   1.000
_cell.angle_alpha   90.00
_cell.angle_beta   90.00
_cell.angle_gamma   90.00
#
_symmetry.space_group_name_H-M   'P 1'
#
loop_
_entity.id
_entity.type
_entity.pdbx_description
1 polymer ?
#
loop_
_entity_poly.entity_id
_entity_poly.type
_entity_poly.pdbx_seq_one_letter_code
_entity_poly.pdbx_strand_id
1 'polypeptide(L)' 'MAGIESEVLETFLAALTDVDDVPPQVTESLAALLAADKLPKPDQLVALYTDASGESAL' A
#
# COMPACT_ATOMS: atom_id res chain seq x y z
N MET A 1 13.77 17.27 -2.05
CA MET A 1 14.53 16.65 -0.94
C MET A 1 13.56 15.70 -0.24
N ALA A 2 13.27 14.57 -0.88
CA ALA A 2 12.28 13.59 -0.44
C ALA A 2 12.95 12.48 0.41
N GLY A 3 13.75 12.86 1.40
CA GLY A 3 14.54 11.90 2.18
C GLY A 3 13.70 11.15 3.21
N ILE A 4 12.83 11.87 3.91
CA ILE A 4 12.06 11.31 5.03
C ILE A 4 10.80 10.61 4.52
N GLU A 5 10.14 11.16 3.49
CA GLU A 5 8.94 10.56 2.92
C GLU A 5 9.23 9.16 2.34
N SER A 6 10.34 8.99 1.60
CA SER A 6 10.73 7.67 1.09
C SER A 6 11.05 6.68 2.21
N GLU A 7 11.77 7.10 3.24
CA GLU A 7 12.14 6.23 4.38
C GLU A 7 10.90 5.79 5.19
N VAL A 8 9.95 6.70 5.39
CA VAL A 8 8.65 6.41 6.02
C VAL A 8 7.84 5.43 5.16
N LEU A 9 7.85 5.59 3.84
CA LEU A 9 7.11 4.74 2.91
C LEU A 9 7.72 3.33 2.78
N GLU A 10 9.05 3.22 2.77
CA GLU A 10 9.75 1.93 2.83
C GLU A 10 9.46 1.20 4.15
N THR A 11 9.51 1.92 5.27
CA THR A 11 9.15 1.36 6.59
C THR A 11 7.69 0.94 6.65
N PHE A 12 6.79 1.72 6.06
CA PHE A 12 5.36 1.42 6.00
C PHE A 12 5.06 0.19 5.16
N LEU A 13 5.69 0.04 3.98
CA LEU A 13 5.59 -1.15 3.15
C LEU A 13 6.14 -2.40 3.85
N ALA A 14 7.27 -2.28 4.53
CA ALA A 14 7.86 -3.36 5.31
C ALA A 14 6.93 -3.79 6.45
N ALA A 15 6.34 -2.84 7.17
CA ALA A 15 5.38 -3.12 8.23
C ALA A 15 4.08 -3.74 7.69
N LEU A 16 3.57 -3.29 6.54
CA LEU A 16 2.42 -3.89 5.88
C LEU A 16 2.69 -5.33 5.41
N THR A 17 3.92 -5.62 4.96
CA THR A 17 4.31 -6.99 4.56
C THR A 17 4.39 -7.95 5.75
N ASP A 18 4.73 -7.43 6.92
CA ASP A 18 4.80 -8.21 8.17
C ASP A 18 3.41 -8.50 8.77
N VAL A 19 2.40 -7.70 8.39
CA VAL A 19 1.02 -7.87 8.84
C VAL A 19 0.31 -8.93 7.99
N ASP A 20 0.00 -10.08 8.60
CA ASP A 20 -0.73 -11.20 7.98
C ASP A 20 -2.16 -10.82 7.51
N ASP A 21 -2.72 -9.74 8.07
CA ASP A 21 -4.03 -9.19 7.72
C ASP A 21 -4.03 -8.43 6.38
N VAL A 22 -2.85 -8.07 5.87
CA VAL A 22 -2.72 -7.28 4.64
C VAL A 22 -2.37 -8.19 3.47
N PRO A 23 -3.23 -8.26 2.44
CA PRO A 23 -2.93 -9.05 1.28
C PRO A 23 -1.68 -8.52 0.55
N PRO A 24 -0.79 -9.40 0.08
CA PRO A 24 0.47 -9.01 -0.57
C PRO A 24 0.26 -8.11 -1.80
N GLN A 25 -0.90 -8.23 -2.45
CA GLN A 25 -1.32 -7.41 -3.59
C GLN A 25 -1.43 -5.91 -3.26
N VAL A 26 -1.78 -5.57 -2.01
CA VAL A 26 -1.89 -4.17 -1.54
C VAL A 26 -0.49 -3.58 -1.40
N THR A 27 0.42 -4.34 -0.79
CA THR A 27 1.84 -3.98 -0.65
C THR A 27 2.52 -3.82 -2.01
N GLU A 28 2.33 -4.75 -2.95
CA GLU A 28 2.88 -4.67 -4.30
C GLU A 28 2.36 -3.44 -5.07
N SER A 29 1.06 -3.15 -4.96
CA SER A 29 0.44 -2.00 -5.62
C SER A 29 0.89 -0.67 -5.01
N LEU A 30 1.02 -0.60 -3.69
CA LEU A 30 1.63 0.52 -2.98
C LEU A 30 3.06 0.76 -3.45
N ALA A 31 3.89 -0.30 -3.48
CA ALA A 31 5.27 -0.23 -3.91
C ALA A 31 5.41 0.28 -5.35
N ALA A 32 4.54 -0.17 -6.27
CA ALA A 32 4.51 0.32 -7.64
C ALA A 32 4.10 1.79 -7.76
N LEU A 33 3.11 2.24 -6.98
CA LEU A 33 2.67 3.64 -6.95
C LEU A 33 3.74 4.57 -6.36
N LEU A 34 4.42 4.10 -5.31
CA LEU A 34 5.52 4.80 -4.67
C LEU A 34 6.74 4.92 -5.58
N ALA A 35 7.10 3.85 -6.29
CA ALA A 35 8.14 3.88 -7.32
C ALA A 35 7.80 4.83 -8.47
N ALA A 36 6.52 5.09 -8.72
CA ALA A 36 6.04 6.06 -9.70
C ALA A 36 5.97 7.50 -9.15
N ASP A 37 6.53 7.78 -7.96
CA ASP A 37 6.49 9.07 -7.25
C ASP A 37 5.04 9.58 -7.05
N LYS A 38 4.09 8.64 -6.94
CA LYS A 38 2.67 8.94 -6.88
C LYS A 38 2.12 8.43 -5.55
N LEU A 39 1.90 9.35 -4.60
CA LEU A 39 1.19 9.04 -3.36
C LEU A 39 -0.23 8.54 -3.71
N PRO A 40 -0.55 7.28 -3.41
CA PRO A 40 -1.90 6.76 -3.60
C PRO A 40 -2.86 7.61 -2.78
N LYS A 41 -4.03 7.93 -3.35
CA LYS A 41 -5.12 8.50 -2.54
C LYS A 41 -5.64 7.41 -1.60
N PRO A 42 -6.13 7.78 -0.39
CA PRO A 42 -6.73 6.83 0.54
C PRO A 42 -7.88 6.04 -0.10
N ASP A 43 -8.70 6.65 -0.95
CA ASP A 43 -9.72 5.95 -1.75
C ASP A 43 -9.17 4.80 -2.61
N GLN A 44 -7.99 4.98 -3.23
CA GLN A 44 -7.37 3.92 -4.03
C GLN A 44 -6.82 2.80 -3.16
N LEU A 45 -6.31 3.12 -1.96
CA LEU A 45 -5.83 2.11 -1.02
C LEU A 45 -6.97 1.28 -0.45
N VAL A 46 -8.08 1.94 -0.11
CA VAL A 46 -9.31 1.26 0.31
C VAL A 46 -9.81 0.35 -0.82
N ALA A 47 -9.91 0.85 -2.06
CA ALA A 47 -10.34 0.03 -3.18
C ALA A 47 -9.42 -1.19 -3.43
N LEU A 48 -8.10 -1.00 -3.38
CA LEU A 48 -7.12 -2.08 -3.51
C LEU A 48 -7.22 -3.09 -2.37
N TYR A 49 -7.38 -2.62 -1.13
CA TYR A 49 -7.52 -3.48 0.03
C TYR A 49 -8.82 -4.28 0.00
N THR A 50 -9.94 -3.64 -0.38
CA THR A 50 -11.24 -4.28 -0.55
C THR A 50 -11.21 -5.34 -1.65
N ASP A 51 -10.60 -5.02 -2.81
CA ASP A 51 -10.44 -5.95 -3.93
C ASP A 51 -9.53 -7.13 -3.56
N ALA A 52 -8.36 -6.84 -2.97
CA ALA A 52 -7.35 -7.84 -2.63
C ALA A 52 -7.71 -8.69 -1.40
N SER A 53 -8.46 -8.15 -0.43
CA SER A 53 -8.96 -8.92 0.73
C SER A 53 -10.14 -9.81 0.36
N GLY A 54 -10.65 -9.70 -0.88
CA GLY A 54 -11.86 -10.41 -1.28
C GLY A 54 -13.09 -9.95 -0.49
N GLU A 55 -13.01 -8.77 0.15
CA GLU A 55 -14.14 -8.11 0.79
C GLU A 55 -15.01 -7.52 -0.32
N SER A 56 -15.57 -8.39 -1.16
CA SER A 56 -16.70 -8.05 -1.99
C SER A 56 -17.77 -7.56 -1.03
N ALA A 57 -18.03 -6.25 -1.09
CA ALA A 57 -19.11 -5.59 -0.39
C ALA A 57 -20.40 -6.41 -0.57
N LEU A 58 -20.73 -7.21 0.46
CA LEU A 58 -22.01 -7.88 0.64
C LEU A 58 -22.94 -6.95 1.42
#